data_AF-A0A8J4KS04-F1
#
_entry.id   AF-A0A8J4KS04-F1
#
_cell.length_a   1.000
_cell.length_b   1.000
_cell.length_c   1.000
_cell.angle_alpha   90.00
_cell.angle_beta   90.00
_cell.angle_gamma   90.00
#
_symmetry.space_group_name_H-M   'P 1'
#
loop_
_entity.id
_entity.type
_entity.pdbx_description
1 polymer ?
#
loop_
_entity_poly.entity_id
_entity_poly.type
_entity_poly.pdbx_seq_one_letter_code
_entity_poly.pdbx_strand_id
1 'polypeptide(L)'
;MAQCLECPEGFYCTTASTNYTDCPAGHYCPRNTEFATQYPCPPGTYSEALNIWDASKCQLCPPGRVCSKPGLARPDGLCMP
;
A
#
# COMPACT_ATOMS: atom_id res chain seq x y z
N MET A 1 24.23 17.50 11.28
CA MET A 1 23.30 17.29 10.15
C MET A 1 22.22 16.37 10.68
N ALA A 2 21.15 16.95 11.24
CA ALA A 2 20.02 16.16 11.69
C ALA A 2 19.27 15.76 10.42
N GLN A 3 19.48 14.53 9.97
CA GLN A 3 18.68 13.94 8.92
C GLN A 3 17.28 13.87 9.55
N CYS A 4 16.42 14.79 9.14
CA CYS A 4 15.02 14.75 9.52
C CYS A 4 14.57 13.30 9.29
N LEU A 5 13.87 12.69 10.25
CA LEU A 5 13.20 11.40 10.05
C LEU A 5 12.10 11.57 8.99
N GLU A 6 12.47 11.95 7.76
CA GLU A 6 11.58 11.96 6.63
C GLU A 6 11.41 10.50 6.23
N CYS A 7 10.20 9.98 6.42
CA CYS A 7 9.92 8.63 5.99
C CYS A 7 9.98 8.61 4.45
N PRO A 8 10.92 7.86 3.85
CA PRO A 8 11.03 7.80 2.40
C PRO A 8 9.81 7.09 1.83
N GLU A 9 9.53 7.39 0.57
CA GLU A 9 8.45 6.76 -0.16
C GLU A 9 8.68 5.24 -0.27
N GLY A 10 7.61 4.47 -0.17
CA GLY A 10 7.65 3.00 -0.11
C GLY A 10 7.86 2.47 1.31
N PHE A 11 8.07 3.33 2.30
CA PHE A 11 8.21 2.94 3.70
C PHE A 11 7.24 3.73 4.58
N TYR A 12 6.90 3.16 5.72
CA TYR A 12 6.17 3.86 6.77
C TYR A 12 6.99 3.92 8.06
N CYS A 13 6.79 5.01 8.80
CA CYS A 13 7.51 5.31 10.03
C CYS A 13 6.48 5.65 11.07
N THR A 14 6.22 4.75 12.00
CA THR A 14 5.34 5.11 13.12
C THR A 14 6.03 6.18 13.95
N THR A 15 5.27 7.18 14.42
CA THR A 15 5.76 8.30 15.23
C THR A 15 6.51 7.85 16.50
N ALA A 16 6.32 6.59 16.91
CA ALA A 16 6.97 5.94 18.06
C ALA A 16 8.20 5.07 17.69
N SER A 17 8.53 4.90 16.41
CA SER A 17 9.66 4.08 15.95
C SER A 17 10.67 4.88 15.16
N THR A 18 11.95 4.67 15.46
CA THR A 18 13.08 5.20 14.68
C THR A 18 13.40 4.37 13.43
N ASN A 19 12.63 3.32 13.17
CA ASN A 19 12.86 2.37 12.08
C ASN A 19 11.86 2.55 10.93
N TYR A 20 12.37 2.50 9.71
CA TYR A 20 11.59 2.40 8.47
C TYR A 20 11.07 0.97 8.34
N THR A 21 9.76 0.81 8.17
CA THR A 21 9.17 -0.49 7.89
C THR A 21 8.63 -0.51 6.46
N ASP A 22 8.73 -1.65 5.79
CA ASP A 22 8.26 -1.81 4.42
C ASP A 22 6.76 -1.58 4.31
N CYS A 23 6.33 -0.86 3.27
CA CYS A 23 4.90 -0.66 3.03
C CYS A 23 4.24 -2.00 2.68
N PRO A 24 3.18 -2.41 3.41
CA PRO A 24 2.55 -3.70 3.20
C PRO A 24 1.84 -3.75 1.85
N ALA A 25 1.76 -4.96 1.30
CA ALA A 25 1.04 -5.23 0.07
C ALA A 25 -0.44 -4.78 0.22
N GLY A 26 -0.98 -4.22 -0.86
CA GLY A 26 -2.31 -3.64 -0.91
C GLY A 26 -2.41 -2.17 -0.48
N HIS A 27 -1.36 -1.59 0.08
CA HIS A 27 -1.32 -0.19 0.53
C HIS A 27 -0.09 0.50 -0.05
N TYR A 28 -0.18 1.80 -0.33
CA TYR A 28 0.93 2.58 -0.88
C TYR A 28 1.38 3.63 0.14
N CYS A 29 2.68 3.76 0.38
CA CYS A 29 3.22 4.67 1.39
C CYS A 29 3.97 5.81 0.70
N PRO A 30 3.34 6.98 0.46
CA PRO A 30 4.06 8.17 -0.01
C PRO A 30 5.04 8.69 1.06
N ARG A 31 5.85 9.69 0.71
CA ARG A 31 6.77 10.33 1.68
C ARG A 31 5.99 10.84 2.90
N ASN A 32 6.57 10.68 4.08
CA ASN A 32 5.94 11.00 5.38
C ASN A 32 4.70 10.14 5.72
N THR A 33 4.68 8.87 5.31
CA THR A 33 3.64 7.95 5.77
C THR A 33 3.92 7.49 7.20
N GLU A 34 2.93 7.64 8.08
CA GLU A 34 3.05 7.26 9.49
C GLU A 34 2.47 5.88 9.76
N PHE A 35 1.45 5.47 8.99
CA PHE A 35 0.78 4.19 9.14
C PHE A 35 0.81 3.35 7.87
N ALA A 36 1.09 2.06 8.04
CA ALA A 36 1.08 1.05 6.99
C ALA A 36 -0.27 0.96 6.24
N THR A 37 -1.38 1.32 6.91
CA THR A 37 -2.75 1.30 6.39
C THR A 37 -3.31 2.67 6.06
N GLN A 38 -2.49 3.73 6.11
CA GLN A 38 -2.93 5.12 5.89
C GLN A 38 -3.52 5.33 4.49
N TYR A 39 -2.96 4.63 3.51
CA TYR A 39 -3.21 4.84 2.10
C TYR A 39 -3.48 3.49 1.42
N PRO A 40 -4.71 2.98 1.51
CA PRO A 40 -5.08 1.73 0.87
C PRO A 40 -5.24 1.90 -0.64
N CYS A 41 -4.86 0.88 -1.42
CA CYS A 41 -5.18 0.84 -2.84
C CYS A 41 -6.70 0.95 -3.04
N PRO A 42 -7.18 1.75 -4.02
CA PRO A 42 -8.61 1.94 -4.24
C PRO A 42 -9.31 0.63 -4.65
N PRO A 43 -10.61 0.49 -4.36
CA PRO A 43 -11.38 -0.69 -4.78
C PRO A 43 -11.35 -0.81 -6.31
N GLY A 44 -11.33 -2.04 -6.81
CA GLY A 44 -11.06 -2.35 -8.22
C GLY A 44 -9.57 -2.51 -8.55
N THR A 45 -8.68 -2.22 -7.61
CA THR A 45 -7.24 -2.47 -7.72
C THR A 45 -6.73 -3.31 -6.54
N TYR A 46 -5.58 -3.92 -6.72
CA TYR A 46 -4.86 -4.67 -5.70
C TYR A 46 -3.35 -4.40 -5.87
N SER A 47 -2.56 -4.61 -4.84
CA SER A 47 -1.10 -4.57 -4.99
C SER A 47 -0.45 -5.73 -4.28
N GLU A 48 0.16 -6.63 -5.02
CA GLU A 48 0.98 -7.70 -4.46
C GLU A 48 2.41 -7.23 -4.12
N ALA A 49 2.82 -6.07 -4.65
CA ALA A 49 4.13 -5.51 -4.40
C ALA A 49 4.21 -4.86 -3.01
N LEU A 50 5.33 -5.13 -2.32
CA LEU A 50 5.75 -4.42 -1.10
C LEU A 50 6.49 -3.13 -1.49
N ASN A 51 6.50 -2.15 -0.58
CA ASN A 51 7.19 -0.87 -0.76
C ASN A 51 6.68 -0.01 -1.94
N ILE A 52 5.39 -0.11 -2.24
CA ILE A 52 4.75 0.80 -3.17
C ILE A 52 4.53 2.16 -2.51
N TRP A 53 4.70 3.23 -3.28
CA TRP A 53 4.63 4.62 -2.81
C TRP A 53 3.47 5.41 -3.42
N ASP A 54 2.86 4.88 -4.48
CA ASP A 54 1.82 5.57 -5.21
C ASP A 54 0.68 4.63 -5.57
N ALA A 55 -0.54 5.17 -5.61
CA ALA A 55 -1.73 4.44 -6.02
C ALA A 55 -1.63 3.93 -7.47
N SER A 56 -0.83 4.57 -8.33
CA SER A 56 -0.56 4.13 -9.71
C SER A 56 0.24 2.84 -9.77
N LYS A 57 0.91 2.45 -8.67
CA LYS A 57 1.55 1.14 -8.54
C LYS A 57 0.54 0.04 -8.19
N CYS A 58 -0.67 0.40 -7.74
CA CYS A 58 -1.75 -0.56 -7.56
C CYS A 58 -2.14 -1.13 -8.92
N GLN A 59 -2.11 -2.46 -9.02
CA GLN A 59 -2.49 -3.19 -10.22
C GLN A 59 -4.01 -3.30 -10.30
N LEU A 60 -4.56 -3.10 -11.49
CA LEU A 60 -5.99 -3.33 -11.73
C LEU A 60 -6.36 -4.78 -11.47
N CYS A 61 -7.54 -5.00 -10.89
CA CYS A 61 -8.02 -6.34 -10.64
C CYS A 61 -8.08 -7.13 -11.96
N PRO A 62 -7.46 -8.32 -12.03
CA PRO A 62 -7.42 -9.07 -13.27
C PRO A 62 -8.82 -9.57 -13.63
N PRO A 63 -9.12 -9.73 -14.93
CA PRO A 63 -10.40 -10.22 -15.38
C PRO A 63 -10.70 -11.61 -14.78
N GLY A 64 -11.94 -11.81 -14.33
CA GLY A 64 -12.36 -13.01 -13.61
C GLY A 64 -12.13 -12.97 -12.10
N ARG A 65 -11.56 -11.89 -11.56
CA ARG A 65 -11.46 -11.64 -10.12
C ARG A 65 -12.17 -10.37 -9.71
N VAL A 66 -12.53 -10.29 -8.44
CA VAL A 66 -13.23 -9.17 -7.82
C VAL A 66 -12.36 -8.59 -6.71
N CYS A 67 -12.17 -7.28 -6.77
CA CYS A 67 -11.47 -6.48 -5.77
C CYS A 67 -12.47 -5.49 -5.15
N SER A 68 -13.40 -6.00 -4.32
CA SER A 68 -14.48 -5.18 -3.72
C SER A 68 -14.00 -4.23 -2.63
N LYS A 69 -12.89 -4.57 -1.97
CA LYS A 69 -12.36 -3.83 -0.83
C LYS A 69 -11.14 -3.01 -1.25
N PRO A 70 -10.92 -1.85 -0.61
CA PRO A 70 -9.64 -1.16 -0.70
C PRO A 70 -8.57 -1.91 0.10
N GLY A 71 -7.29 -1.66 -0.18
CA GLY A 71 -6.20 -2.21 0.64
C GLY A 71 -5.85 -3.67 0.32
N LEU A 72 -6.28 -4.18 -0.83
CA LEU A 72 -6.17 -5.60 -1.16
C LEU A 72 -4.76 -5.95 -1.66
N ALA A 73 -4.06 -6.81 -0.93
CA ALA A 73 -2.80 -7.40 -1.38
C ALA A 73 -3.01 -8.38 -2.55
N ARG A 74 -4.18 -9.00 -2.58
CA ARG A 74 -4.64 -9.95 -3.61
C ARG A 74 -6.16 -9.79 -3.80
N PRO A 75 -6.70 -10.20 -4.96
CA PRO A 75 -8.14 -10.14 -5.19
C PRO A 75 -8.93 -10.95 -4.16
N ASP A 76 -9.99 -10.33 -3.61
CA ASP A 76 -10.81 -10.86 -2.50
C ASP A 76 -11.69 -12.03 -2.97
N GLY A 77 -12.15 -12.00 -4.21
CA GLY A 77 -13.03 -13.04 -4.76
C GLY A 77 -12.79 -13.35 -6.23
N LEU A 78 -13.39 -14.45 -6.68
CA LEU A 78 -13.58 -14.74 -8.10
C LEU A 78 -14.90 -14.11 -8.56
N CYS A 79 -14.92 -13.60 -9.79
CA CYS A 79 -16.16 -13.17 -10.42
C CYS A 79 -16.96 -14.44 -10.74
N MET A 80 -17.93 -14.76 -9.89
CA MET A 80 -18.85 -15.89 -10.09
C MET A 80 -20.05 -15.40 -10.92
N PRO A 81 -20.40 -16.09 -12.02
CA PRO A 81 -21.46 -15.69 -12.96
C PRO A 81 -22.87 -15.87 -12.41
#